data_AF-H3KDA6-F1
#
_entry.id   AF-H3KDA6-F1
#
_cell.length_a   1.000
_cell.length_b   1.000
_cell.length_c   1.000
_cell.angle_alpha   90.00
_cell.angle_beta   90.00
_cell.angle_gamma   90.00
#
_symmetry.space_group_name_H-M   'P 1'
#
loop_
_entity.id
_entity.type
_entity.pdbx_description
1 polymer ?
#
loop_
_entity_poly.entity_id
_entity_poly.type
_entity_poly.pdbx_seq_one_letter_code
_entity_poly.pdbx_strand_id
1 'polypeptide(L)'
;MTDAFPIIHPQKLRPEDVPAHSPFVERALRAAAPGDEAKRAEVLGRLASTVWTREALEAALSGLTDTTALGMKLRMIRRELVAGLAVRDASGLGDYEEVVRVMSDFAEVSVDAMVRAHTRELAARHGVPCDPEGNPMDLMVVGMGKLGGRELNVSSDIDLIFLYWTEGETRVTPDTPDARRTLTAQEFFERLARRVINGLNDVEGPGFVFRVDMRLRPNGDSGPIV
;
A
#
# COMPACT_ATOMS: atom_id res chain seq x y z
N MET A 1 26.15 24.88 -37.95
CA MET A 1 24.69 24.68 -37.85
C MET A 1 24.49 23.26 -37.36
N THR A 2 24.34 23.12 -36.04
CA THR A 2 23.99 21.86 -35.37
C THR A 2 22.48 21.70 -35.52
N ASP A 3 22.05 20.81 -36.42
CA ASP A 3 20.66 20.40 -36.51
C ASP A 3 20.28 19.70 -35.20
N ALA A 4 19.50 20.40 -34.38
CA ALA A 4 18.87 19.82 -33.21
C ALA A 4 17.87 18.77 -33.68
N PHE A 5 18.07 17.52 -33.26
CA PHE A 5 17.07 16.47 -33.43
C PHE A 5 15.73 16.98 -32.87
N PRO A 6 14.62 16.89 -33.63
CA PRO A 6 13.33 17.30 -33.12
C PRO A 6 13.00 16.42 -31.92
N ILE A 7 12.77 17.06 -30.76
CA ILE A 7 12.19 16.39 -29.60
C ILE A 7 10.78 15.98 -30.04
N ILE A 8 10.60 14.71 -30.37
CA ILE A 8 9.28 14.14 -30.64
C ILE A 8 8.56 14.12 -29.30
N HIS A 9 7.71 15.11 -29.05
CA HIS A 9 6.74 15.01 -27.97
C HIS A 9 5.76 13.88 -28.36
N PRO A 10 5.66 12.79 -27.58
CA PRO A 10 4.66 11.78 -27.86
C PRO A 10 3.29 12.45 -27.85
N GLN A 11 2.49 12.24 -28.90
CA GLN A 11 1.10 12.70 -28.90
C GLN A 11 0.40 12.10 -27.69
N LYS A 12 -0.08 12.97 -26.80
CA LYS A 12 -0.90 12.56 -25.65
C LYS A 12 -2.20 11.96 -26.18
N LEU A 13 -2.60 10.83 -25.62
CA LEU A 13 -3.82 10.13 -25.99
C LEU A 13 -5.04 10.88 -25.45
N ARG A 14 -6.19 10.83 -26.12
CA ARG A 14 -7.43 11.22 -25.44
C ARG A 14 -7.78 10.15 -24.40
N PRO A 15 -8.41 10.49 -23.26
CA PRO A 15 -8.73 9.50 -22.23
C PRO A 15 -9.49 8.28 -22.77
N GLU A 16 -10.41 8.48 -23.71
CA GLU A 16 -11.18 7.42 -24.39
C GLU A 16 -10.31 6.44 -25.21
N ASP A 17 -9.13 6.85 -25.65
CA ASP A 17 -8.24 6.02 -26.47
C ASP A 17 -7.31 5.17 -25.57
N VAL A 18 -7.10 5.55 -24.30
CA VAL A 18 -6.17 4.87 -23.38
C VAL A 18 -6.43 3.37 -23.22
N PRO A 19 -7.69 2.88 -23.06
CA PRO A 19 -7.94 1.44 -22.89
C PRO A 19 -7.43 0.60 -24.06
N ALA A 20 -7.42 1.14 -25.28
CA ALA A 20 -6.88 0.45 -26.45
C ALA A 20 -5.35 0.26 -26.40
N HIS A 21 -4.65 1.11 -25.63
CA HIS A 21 -3.18 1.11 -25.50
C HIS A 21 -2.68 0.57 -24.14
N SER A 22 -3.57 0.39 -23.16
CA SER A 22 -3.23 -0.10 -21.83
C SER A 22 -4.10 -1.30 -21.44
N PRO A 23 -3.60 -2.54 -21.59
CA PRO A 23 -4.31 -3.74 -21.15
C PRO A 23 -4.66 -3.72 -19.65
N PHE A 24 -3.90 -2.98 -18.85
CA PHE A 24 -4.22 -2.79 -17.43
C PHE A 24 -5.49 -1.96 -17.24
N VAL A 25 -5.59 -0.80 -17.89
CA VAL A 25 -6.77 0.09 -17.80
C VAL A 25 -8.00 -0.65 -18.33
N GLU A 26 -7.90 -1.31 -19.48
CA GLU A 26 -9.00 -2.08 -20.06
C GLU A 26 -9.52 -3.17 -19.09
N ARG A 27 -8.62 -3.94 -18.48
CA ARG A 27 -9.02 -4.93 -17.46
C ARG A 27 -9.66 -4.29 -16.23
N ALA A 28 -9.16 -3.15 -15.78
CA ALA A 28 -9.72 -2.42 -14.65
C ALA A 28 -11.16 -1.94 -14.95
N LEU A 29 -11.41 -1.39 -16.15
CA LEU A 29 -12.73 -0.96 -16.59
C LEU A 29 -13.70 -2.15 -16.69
N ARG A 30 -13.29 -3.26 -17.31
CA ARG A 30 -14.11 -4.47 -17.40
C ARG A 30 -14.48 -5.05 -16.04
N ALA A 31 -13.55 -5.01 -15.09
CA ALA A 31 -13.81 -5.48 -13.73
C ALA A 31 -14.76 -4.55 -12.96
N ALA A 32 -14.72 -3.24 -13.22
CA ALA A 32 -15.61 -2.26 -12.59
C ALA A 32 -17.03 -2.28 -13.18
N ALA A 33 -17.16 -2.56 -14.48
CA ALA A 33 -18.43 -2.61 -15.21
C ALA A 33 -18.45 -3.78 -16.22
N PRO A 34 -18.72 -5.02 -15.75
CA PRO A 34 -18.82 -6.18 -16.63
C PRO A 34 -20.03 -6.06 -17.56
N GLY A 35 -19.81 -6.18 -18.87
CA GLY A 35 -20.87 -6.15 -19.89
C GLY A 35 -21.57 -4.79 -20.13
N ASP A 36 -21.18 -3.73 -19.42
CA ASP A 36 -21.85 -2.42 -19.49
C ASP A 36 -20.90 -1.34 -20.02
N GLU A 37 -21.00 -1.03 -21.31
CA GLU A 37 -20.12 -0.08 -21.98
C GLU A 37 -20.36 1.37 -21.56
N ALA A 38 -21.62 1.74 -21.30
CA ALA A 38 -21.96 3.10 -20.84
C ALA A 38 -21.34 3.36 -19.46
N LYS A 39 -21.44 2.37 -18.56
CA LYS A 39 -20.83 2.46 -17.23
C LYS A 39 -19.30 2.42 -17.29
N ARG A 40 -18.68 1.74 -18.26
CA ARG A 40 -17.22 1.82 -18.47
C ARG A 40 -16.78 3.22 -18.87
N ALA A 41 -17.52 3.88 -19.77
CA ALA A 41 -17.24 5.26 -20.14
C ALA A 41 -17.36 6.21 -18.95
N GLU A 42 -18.37 6.02 -18.09
CA GLU A 42 -18.50 6.77 -16.83
C GLU A 42 -17.30 6.54 -15.90
N VAL A 43 -16.90 5.28 -15.69
CA VAL A 43 -15.72 4.94 -14.87
C VAL A 43 -14.46 5.55 -15.45
N LEU A 44 -14.26 5.50 -16.77
CA LEU A 44 -13.11 6.10 -17.43
C LEU A 44 -13.06 7.62 -17.25
N GLY A 45 -14.21 8.29 -17.40
CA GLY A 45 -14.32 9.74 -17.13
C GLY A 45 -13.96 10.08 -15.68
N ARG A 46 -14.40 9.25 -14.72
CA ARG A 46 -14.04 9.37 -13.31
C ARG A 46 -12.55 9.14 -13.07
N LEU A 47 -11.94 8.13 -13.68
CA LEU A 47 -10.50 7.86 -13.59
C LEU A 47 -9.67 9.03 -14.14
N ALA A 48 -10.10 9.64 -15.24
CA ALA A 48 -9.43 10.79 -15.83
C ALA A 48 -9.49 12.05 -14.93
N SER A 49 -10.60 12.24 -14.19
CA SER A 49 -10.81 13.44 -13.36
C SER A 49 -10.38 13.27 -11.90
N THR A 50 -10.23 12.05 -11.40
CA THR A 50 -9.87 11.79 -10.00
C THR A 50 -8.37 12.02 -9.77
N VAL A 51 -8.05 12.95 -8.87
CA VAL A 51 -6.70 13.14 -8.32
C VAL A 51 -6.69 12.61 -6.91
N TRP A 52 -5.83 11.62 -6.64
CA TRP A 52 -5.68 11.08 -5.29
C TRP A 52 -4.82 12.02 -4.42
N THR A 53 -5.31 12.28 -3.21
CA THR A 53 -4.55 12.93 -2.15
C THR A 53 -4.39 11.97 -0.98
N ARG A 54 -3.42 12.23 -0.11
CA ARG A 54 -3.22 11.47 1.13
C ARG A 54 -4.49 11.48 1.99
N GLU A 55 -5.13 12.63 2.14
CA GLU A 55 -6.33 12.80 2.95
C GLU A 55 -7.49 11.97 2.39
N ALA A 56 -7.62 11.90 1.06
CA ALA A 56 -8.63 11.07 0.41
C ALA A 56 -8.37 9.57 0.64
N LEU A 57 -7.10 9.15 0.61
CA LEU A 57 -6.70 7.77 0.92
C LEU A 57 -6.99 7.42 2.37
N GLU A 58 -6.59 8.27 3.31
CA GLU A 58 -6.84 8.09 4.74
C GLU A 58 -8.34 8.07 5.06
N ALA A 59 -9.12 8.98 4.46
CA ALA A 59 -10.57 9.00 4.59
C ALA A 59 -11.22 7.72 4.05
N ALA A 60 -10.73 7.17 2.93
CA ALA A 60 -11.25 5.95 2.34
C ALA A 60 -10.98 4.68 3.19
N LEU A 61 -9.99 4.74 4.10
CA LEU A 61 -9.64 3.66 5.02
C LEU A 61 -10.13 3.89 6.44
N SER A 62 -10.60 5.10 6.75
CA SER A 62 -11.06 5.47 8.08
C SER A 62 -12.15 4.51 8.59
N GLY A 63 -11.98 4.03 9.82
CA GLY A 63 -12.90 3.09 10.46
C GLY A 63 -12.76 1.62 10.03
N LEU A 64 -11.95 1.30 9.02
CA LEU A 64 -11.66 -0.10 8.66
C LEU A 64 -10.65 -0.70 9.63
N THR A 65 -11.15 -1.59 10.47
CA THR A 65 -10.37 -2.22 11.55
C THR A 65 -10.28 -3.73 11.40
N ASP A 66 -11.17 -4.32 10.61
CA ASP A 66 -11.10 -5.71 10.18
C ASP A 66 -10.04 -5.87 9.09
N THR A 67 -9.10 -6.79 9.30
CA THR A 67 -7.91 -6.97 8.44
C THR A 67 -8.27 -7.48 7.05
N THR A 68 -9.30 -8.32 6.93
CA THR A 68 -9.80 -8.82 5.65
C THR A 68 -10.48 -7.72 4.84
N ALA A 69 -11.38 -6.96 5.45
CA ALA A 69 -12.06 -5.84 4.79
C ALA A 69 -11.07 -4.74 4.39
N LEU A 70 -10.08 -4.44 5.24
CA LEU A 70 -9.01 -3.50 4.95
C LEU A 70 -8.19 -3.94 3.73
N GLY A 71 -7.74 -5.20 3.70
CA GLY A 71 -6.99 -5.76 2.56
C GLY A 71 -7.77 -5.68 1.25
N MET A 72 -9.05 -6.06 1.28
CA MET A 72 -9.93 -5.95 0.12
C MET A 72 -10.06 -4.49 -0.36
N LYS A 73 -10.31 -3.55 0.56
CA LYS A 73 -10.44 -2.12 0.23
C LYS A 73 -9.16 -1.57 -0.39
N LEU A 74 -8.00 -1.87 0.18
CA LEU A 74 -6.71 -1.44 -0.33
C LEU A 74 -6.43 -1.98 -1.74
N ARG A 75 -6.74 -3.25 -2.01
CA ARG A 75 -6.62 -3.85 -3.35
C ARG A 75 -7.55 -3.16 -4.37
N MET A 76 -8.78 -2.81 -3.96
CA MET A 76 -9.69 -2.04 -4.80
C MET A 76 -9.17 -0.64 -5.09
N ILE A 77 -8.67 0.08 -4.08
CA ILE A 77 -8.06 1.41 -4.24
C ILE A 77 -6.85 1.32 -5.17
N ARG A 78 -5.93 0.36 -4.97
CA ARG A 78 -4.76 0.19 -5.84
C ARG A 78 -5.16 0.09 -7.31
N ARG A 79 -6.12 -0.78 -7.63
CA ARG A 79 -6.57 -1.00 -9.01
C ARG A 79 -7.10 0.30 -9.63
N GLU A 80 -7.93 1.02 -8.89
CA GLU A 80 -8.51 2.27 -9.35
C GLU A 80 -7.46 3.37 -9.49
N LEU A 81 -6.62 3.55 -8.47
CA LEU A 81 -5.55 4.54 -8.42
C LEU A 81 -4.56 4.33 -9.56
N VAL A 82 -4.06 3.11 -9.76
CA VAL A 82 -3.10 2.83 -10.85
C VAL A 82 -3.76 3.02 -12.22
N ALA A 83 -5.05 2.69 -12.38
CA ALA A 83 -5.76 2.90 -13.64
C ALA A 83 -5.96 4.40 -13.92
N GLY A 84 -6.29 5.18 -12.88
CA GLY A 84 -6.41 6.62 -12.93
C GLY A 84 -5.08 7.28 -13.29
N LEU A 85 -3.99 6.93 -12.61
CA LEU A 85 -2.65 7.42 -12.94
C LEU A 85 -2.25 7.10 -14.38
N ALA A 86 -2.52 5.87 -14.85
CA ALA A 86 -2.22 5.47 -16.22
C ALA A 86 -3.02 6.29 -17.26
N VAL A 87 -4.31 6.53 -17.02
CA VAL A 87 -5.15 7.38 -17.89
C VAL A 87 -4.66 8.82 -17.87
N ARG A 88 -4.41 9.37 -16.68
CA ARG A 88 -4.02 10.77 -16.52
C ARG A 88 -2.66 11.06 -17.12
N ASP A 89 -1.65 10.21 -16.91
CA ASP A 89 -0.32 10.36 -17.49
C ASP A 89 -0.35 10.22 -19.02
N ALA A 90 -0.98 9.15 -19.54
CA ALA A 90 -1.07 8.91 -20.99
C ALA A 90 -1.81 10.04 -21.73
N SER A 91 -2.79 10.68 -21.07
CA SER A 91 -3.54 11.81 -21.61
C SER A 91 -3.00 13.19 -21.28
N GLY A 92 -1.91 13.28 -20.52
CA GLY A 92 -1.31 14.57 -20.13
C GLY A 92 -2.17 15.39 -19.17
N LEU A 93 -3.11 14.75 -18.48
CA LEU A 93 -3.92 15.34 -17.41
C LEU A 93 -3.21 15.30 -16.04
N GLY A 94 -2.19 14.46 -15.93
CA GLY A 94 -1.27 14.35 -14.79
C GLY A 94 0.16 14.20 -15.29
N ASP A 95 1.11 14.36 -14.37
CA ASP A 95 2.54 14.29 -14.64
C ASP A 95 3.24 13.20 -13.82
N TYR A 96 4.55 13.05 -14.03
CA TYR A 96 5.37 12.11 -13.29
C TYR A 96 5.38 12.40 -11.78
N GLU A 97 5.34 13.69 -11.39
CA GLU A 97 5.33 14.11 -9.99
C GLU A 97 4.05 13.66 -9.27
N GLU A 98 2.90 13.72 -9.94
CA GLU A 98 1.65 13.13 -9.46
C GLU A 98 1.80 11.63 -9.24
N VAL A 99 2.35 10.89 -10.21
CA VAL A 99 2.55 9.43 -10.10
C VAL A 99 3.37 9.09 -8.87
N VAL A 100 4.54 9.72 -8.70
CA VAL A 100 5.42 9.38 -7.58
C VAL A 100 4.87 9.79 -6.23
N ARG A 101 4.23 10.96 -6.14
CA ARG A 101 3.59 11.43 -4.91
C ARG A 101 2.45 10.49 -4.51
N VAL A 102 1.53 10.20 -5.42
CA VAL A 102 0.34 9.39 -5.15
C VAL A 102 0.73 7.95 -4.79
N MET A 103 1.69 7.34 -5.49
CA MET A 103 2.15 5.99 -5.18
C MET A 103 2.86 5.92 -3.82
N SER A 104 3.67 6.93 -3.48
CA SER A 104 4.38 7.00 -2.19
C SER A 104 3.40 7.24 -1.04
N ASP A 105 2.44 8.15 -1.20
CA ASP A 105 1.36 8.36 -0.22
C ASP A 105 0.53 7.10 -0.03
N PHE A 106 0.17 6.41 -1.12
CA PHE A 106 -0.57 5.16 -1.03
C PHE A 106 0.20 4.06 -0.32
N ALA A 107 1.51 3.92 -0.55
CA ALA A 107 2.34 2.96 0.16
C ALA A 107 2.37 3.23 1.67
N GLU A 108 2.67 4.47 2.08
CA GLU A 108 2.76 4.83 3.50
C GLU A 108 1.42 4.65 4.22
N VAL A 109 0.32 5.15 3.63
CA VAL A 109 -1.03 5.00 4.19
C VAL A 109 -1.45 3.53 4.29
N SER A 110 -1.10 2.71 3.28
CA SER A 110 -1.40 1.27 3.30
C SER A 110 -0.64 0.51 4.37
N VAL A 111 0.67 0.77 4.49
CA VAL A 111 1.53 0.14 5.50
C VAL A 111 1.06 0.50 6.90
N ASP A 112 0.83 1.78 7.16
CA ASP A 112 0.36 2.26 8.47
C ASP A 112 -1.01 1.67 8.83
N ALA A 113 -1.98 1.64 7.91
CA ALA A 113 -3.28 1.02 8.15
C ALA A 113 -3.16 -0.48 8.46
N MET A 114 -2.32 -1.20 7.71
CA MET A 114 -2.08 -2.64 7.92
C MET A 114 -1.41 -2.92 9.26
N VAL A 115 -0.40 -2.15 9.64
CA VAL A 115 0.25 -2.26 10.95
C VAL A 115 -0.77 -2.03 12.06
N ARG A 116 -1.54 -0.94 12.02
CA ARG A 116 -2.55 -0.64 13.04
C ARG A 116 -3.60 -1.75 13.19
N ALA A 117 -4.15 -2.24 12.07
CA ALA A 117 -5.19 -3.26 12.09
C ALA A 117 -4.66 -4.61 12.60
N HIS A 118 -3.50 -5.07 12.11
CA HIS A 118 -2.92 -6.33 12.55
C HIS A 118 -2.38 -6.27 13.98
N THR A 119 -1.86 -5.13 14.45
CA THR A 119 -1.49 -4.93 15.86
C THR A 119 -2.70 -5.12 16.75
N ARG A 120 -3.84 -4.48 16.43
CA ARG A 120 -5.07 -4.63 17.22
C ARG A 120 -5.53 -6.09 17.28
N GLU A 121 -5.56 -6.78 16.14
CA GLU A 121 -5.98 -8.18 16.08
C GLU A 121 -5.06 -9.10 16.90
N LEU A 122 -3.74 -8.87 16.83
CA LEU A 122 -2.75 -9.67 17.54
C LEU A 122 -2.77 -9.36 19.05
N ALA A 123 -2.89 -8.09 19.42
CA ALA A 123 -2.97 -7.64 20.81
C ALA A 123 -4.25 -8.13 21.49
N ALA A 124 -5.38 -8.19 20.79
CA ALA A 124 -6.60 -8.80 21.33
C ALA A 124 -6.41 -10.26 21.74
N ARG A 125 -5.47 -10.98 21.14
CA ARG A 125 -5.17 -12.38 21.46
C ARG A 125 -4.03 -12.54 22.46
N HIS A 126 -3.00 -11.71 22.41
CA HIS A 126 -1.75 -11.93 23.15
C HIS A 126 -1.40 -10.82 24.16
N GLY A 127 -2.11 -9.70 24.14
CA GLY A 127 -1.81 -8.52 24.93
C GLY A 127 -0.95 -7.53 24.16
N VAL A 128 -0.69 -6.38 24.78
CA VAL A 128 0.10 -5.29 24.19
C VAL A 128 1.58 -5.53 24.48
N PRO A 129 2.48 -5.49 23.48
CA PRO A 129 3.92 -5.60 23.73
C PRO A 129 4.39 -4.43 24.60
N CYS A 130 5.07 -4.75 25.71
CA CYS A 130 5.59 -3.78 26.65
C CYS A 130 7.08 -4.01 26.92
N ASP A 131 7.82 -2.94 27.16
CA ASP A 131 9.19 -2.99 27.63
C ASP A 131 9.28 -3.57 29.08
N PRO A 132 10.49 -3.77 29.64
CA PRO A 132 10.63 -4.31 31.00
C PRO A 132 9.97 -3.42 32.07
N GLU A 133 9.93 -2.11 31.84
CA GLU A 133 9.29 -1.10 32.70
C GLU A 133 7.75 -1.10 32.58
N GLY A 134 7.19 -1.79 31.59
CA GLY A 134 5.75 -1.90 31.36
C GLY A 134 5.18 -0.84 30.42
N ASN A 135 6.02 -0.04 29.74
CA ASN A 135 5.56 0.93 28.75
C ASN A 135 5.22 0.20 27.43
N PRO A 136 4.11 0.54 26.76
CA PRO A 136 3.79 -0.01 25.45
C PRO A 136 4.88 0.28 24.41
N MET A 137 5.12 -0.69 23.53
CA MET A 137 6.04 -0.57 22.40
C MET A 137 5.28 -0.72 21.08
N ASP A 138 5.74 0.01 20.07
CA ASP A 138 5.20 -0.07 18.71
C ASP A 138 6.21 -0.70 17.74
N LEU A 139 5.67 -1.23 16.64
CA LEU A 139 6.46 -1.63 15.49
C LEU A 139 6.80 -0.38 14.65
N MET A 140 8.09 -0.10 14.46
CA MET A 140 8.55 0.91 13.52
C MET A 140 8.80 0.27 12.16
N VAL A 141 8.34 0.94 11.10
CA VAL A 141 8.57 0.52 9.71
C VAL A 141 9.37 1.61 9.00
N VAL A 142 10.51 1.24 8.43
CA VAL A 142 11.36 2.13 7.65
C VAL A 142 11.22 1.78 6.18
N GLY A 143 10.73 2.74 5.40
CA GLY A 143 10.72 2.65 3.94
C GLY A 143 12.10 2.97 3.37
N MET A 144 12.65 2.05 2.59
CA MET A 144 13.96 2.17 1.96
C MET A 144 13.81 2.42 0.45
N GLY A 145 14.93 2.64 -0.24
CA GLY A 145 14.96 2.78 -1.70
C GLY A 145 14.03 3.87 -2.21
N LYS A 146 13.22 3.54 -3.22
CA LYS A 146 12.28 4.49 -3.83
C LYS A 146 11.18 4.93 -2.89
N LEU A 147 10.76 4.08 -1.95
CA LEU A 147 9.79 4.48 -0.93
C LEU A 147 10.42 5.51 0.01
N GLY A 148 11.64 5.26 0.49
CA GLY A 148 12.38 6.20 1.34
C GLY A 148 12.67 7.53 0.66
N GLY A 149 12.90 7.52 -0.67
CA GLY A 149 13.06 8.71 -1.50
C GLY A 149 11.74 9.34 -1.98
N ARG A 150 10.59 8.76 -1.64
CA ARG A 150 9.24 9.18 -2.09
C ARG A 150 9.11 9.29 -3.62
N GLU A 151 9.73 8.35 -4.32
CA GLU A 151 9.80 8.28 -5.79
C GLU A 151 9.23 6.96 -6.34
N LEU A 152 8.23 6.37 -5.66
CA LEU A 152 7.61 5.11 -6.11
C LEU A 152 6.90 5.29 -7.46
N ASN A 153 7.12 4.35 -8.38
CA ASN A 153 6.31 4.25 -9.60
C ASN A 153 5.23 3.16 -9.47
N VAL A 154 4.31 3.08 -10.43
CA VAL A 154 3.16 2.16 -10.39
C VAL A 154 3.50 0.67 -10.29
N SER A 155 4.71 0.27 -10.69
CA SER A 155 5.20 -1.11 -10.70
C SER A 155 6.26 -1.40 -9.62
N SER A 156 6.60 -0.41 -8.79
CA SER A 156 7.64 -0.56 -7.78
C SER A 156 7.24 -1.55 -6.68
N ASP A 157 8.24 -2.27 -6.21
CA ASP A 157 8.19 -2.98 -4.93
C ASP A 157 8.43 -1.95 -3.82
N ILE A 158 8.01 -2.25 -2.60
CA ILE A 158 8.31 -1.44 -1.42
C ILE A 158 9.35 -2.15 -0.57
N ASP A 159 10.50 -1.50 -0.38
CA ASP A 159 11.57 -1.99 0.45
C ASP A 159 11.30 -1.59 1.90
N LEU A 160 11.10 -2.55 2.80
CA LEU A 160 10.77 -2.29 4.20
C LEU A 160 11.82 -2.89 5.15
N ILE A 161 12.07 -2.18 6.25
CA ILE A 161 12.76 -2.70 7.42
C ILE A 161 11.84 -2.53 8.62
N PHE A 162 11.65 -3.58 9.40
CA PHE A 162 10.88 -3.55 10.63
C PHE A 162 11.81 -3.50 11.82
N LEU A 163 11.47 -2.67 12.82
CA LEU A 163 12.26 -2.46 14.02
C LEU A 163 11.33 -2.30 15.22
N TYR A 164 11.80 -2.70 16.40
CA TYR A 164 11.18 -2.37 17.68
C TYR A 164 12.27 -1.95 18.67
N TRP A 165 11.87 -1.32 19.78
CA TRP A 165 12.81 -0.60 20.65
C TRP A 165 13.74 -1.52 21.45
N THR A 166 13.17 -2.43 22.25
CA THR A 166 13.93 -3.27 23.20
C THR A 166 13.19 -4.56 23.49
N GLU A 167 13.89 -5.49 24.15
CA GLU A 167 13.30 -6.73 24.65
C GLU A 167 12.15 -6.48 25.61
N GLY A 168 11.21 -7.42 25.68
CA GLY A 168 10.03 -7.27 26.50
C GLY A 168 9.04 -8.40 26.28
N GLU A 169 7.83 -8.22 26.78
CA GLU A 169 6.76 -9.21 26.66
C GLU A 169 5.39 -8.55 26.57
N THR A 170 4.43 -9.29 26.03
CA THR A 170 3.06 -8.81 25.91
C THR A 170 2.34 -8.85 27.26
N ARG A 171 1.63 -7.78 27.60
CA ARG A 171 0.87 -7.66 28.85
C ARG A 171 -0.61 -7.44 28.57
N VAL A 172 -1.45 -7.99 29.44
CA VAL A 172 -2.91 -7.75 29.41
C VAL A 172 -3.16 -6.30 29.81
N THR A 173 -3.95 -5.59 29.01
CA THR A 173 -4.39 -4.22 29.29
C THR A 173 -5.91 -4.17 29.43
N PRO A 174 -6.51 -3.08 29.97
CA PRO A 174 -7.96 -2.91 29.97
C PRO A 174 -8.61 -3.02 28.57
N ASP A 175 -7.87 -2.69 27.51
CA ASP A 175 -8.33 -2.80 26.11
C ASP A 175 -8.20 -4.22 25.54
N THR A 176 -7.48 -5.12 26.22
CA THR A 176 -7.22 -6.50 25.79
C THR A 176 -7.50 -7.52 26.90
N PRO A 177 -8.67 -7.46 27.59
CA PRO A 177 -8.92 -8.24 28.80
C PRO A 177 -8.94 -9.76 28.56
N ASP A 178 -9.27 -10.18 27.35
CA ASP A 178 -9.35 -11.57 26.93
C ASP A 178 -8.03 -12.14 26.39
N ALA A 179 -6.97 -11.33 26.33
CA ALA A 179 -5.68 -11.76 25.84
C ALA A 179 -5.14 -12.94 26.66
N ARG A 180 -4.67 -13.98 25.96
CA ARG A 180 -4.14 -15.20 26.55
C ARG A 180 -2.78 -15.51 25.95
N ARG A 181 -1.93 -16.15 26.74
CA ARG A 181 -0.57 -16.56 26.37
C ARG A 181 0.31 -15.37 26.00
N THR A 182 1.16 -15.00 26.95
CA THR A 182 2.24 -14.04 26.76
C THR A 182 3.19 -14.48 25.65
N LEU A 183 3.63 -13.52 24.83
CA LEU A 183 4.69 -13.64 23.84
C LEU A 183 5.84 -12.72 24.25
N THR A 184 7.05 -13.05 23.83
CA THR A 184 8.13 -12.05 23.86
C THR A 184 7.82 -10.93 22.85
N ALA A 185 8.41 -9.75 23.03
CA ALA A 185 8.30 -8.65 22.09
C ALA A 185 8.74 -9.09 20.68
N GLN A 186 9.87 -9.79 20.57
CA GLN A 186 10.36 -10.36 19.32
C GLN A 186 9.31 -11.27 18.64
N GLU A 187 8.74 -12.23 19.37
CA GLU A 187 7.73 -13.14 18.82
C GLU A 187 6.48 -12.40 18.34
N PHE A 188 6.03 -11.39 19.09
CA PHE A 188 4.88 -10.57 18.71
C PHE A 188 5.16 -9.79 17.43
N PHE A 189 6.28 -9.06 17.38
CA PHE A 189 6.63 -8.22 16.24
C PHE A 189 7.00 -9.03 15.00
N GLU A 190 7.65 -10.18 15.12
CA GLU A 190 7.87 -11.08 13.98
C GLU A 190 6.54 -11.56 13.38
N ARG A 191 5.56 -11.92 14.22
CA ARG A 191 4.23 -12.33 13.75
C ARG A 191 3.50 -11.17 13.10
N LEU A 192 3.58 -9.97 13.69
CA LEU A 192 2.98 -8.76 13.13
C LEU A 192 3.58 -8.43 11.76
N ALA A 193 4.91 -8.39 11.65
CA ALA A 193 5.60 -8.11 10.39
C ALA A 193 5.22 -9.10 9.29
N ARG A 194 5.17 -10.42 9.59
CA ARG A 194 4.71 -11.43 8.63
C ARG A 194 3.27 -11.21 8.18
N ARG A 195 2.37 -10.84 9.10
CA ARG A 195 0.96 -10.53 8.75
C ARG A 195 0.85 -9.30 7.86
N VAL A 196 1.60 -8.25 8.16
CA VAL A 196 1.64 -7.02 7.34
C VAL A 196 2.20 -7.31 5.95
N ILE A 197 3.32 -8.03 5.86
CA ILE A 197 3.92 -8.45 4.58
C ILE A 197 2.88 -9.22 3.75
N ASN A 198 2.24 -10.24 4.32
CA ASN A 198 1.24 -11.05 3.62
C ASN A 198 0.01 -10.22 3.23
N GLY A 199 -0.50 -9.37 4.12
CA GLY A 199 -1.65 -8.50 3.84
C GLY A 199 -1.41 -7.53 2.68
N LEU A 200 -0.16 -7.13 2.45
CA LEU A 200 0.25 -6.29 1.33
C LEU A 200 0.53 -7.11 0.05
N ASN A 201 1.23 -8.24 0.17
CA ASN A 201 1.74 -9.06 -0.93
C ASN A 201 0.71 -9.99 -1.57
N ASP A 202 -0.15 -10.61 -0.76
CA ASP A 202 -0.95 -11.75 -1.21
C ASP A 202 -1.95 -11.32 -2.28
N VAL A 203 -2.05 -12.15 -3.32
CA VAL A 203 -2.96 -11.94 -4.45
C VAL A 203 -4.32 -12.55 -4.11
N GLU A 204 -5.30 -11.70 -3.83
CA GLU A 204 -6.66 -12.08 -3.49
C GLU A 204 -7.67 -11.18 -4.20
N GLY A 205 -8.75 -11.76 -4.74
CA GLY A 205 -9.83 -11.01 -5.36
C GLY A 205 -9.32 -9.95 -6.38
N PRO A 206 -9.39 -8.63 -6.09
CA PRO A 206 -8.92 -7.57 -6.99
C PRO A 206 -7.41 -7.54 -7.27
N GLY A 207 -6.58 -8.27 -6.52
CA GLY A 207 -5.13 -8.35 -6.73
C GLY A 207 -4.33 -8.32 -5.42
N PHE A 208 -3.22 -7.59 -5.42
CA PHE A 208 -2.38 -7.33 -4.25
C PHE A 208 -2.33 -5.82 -3.96
N VAL A 209 -1.77 -5.39 -2.82
CA VAL A 209 -1.60 -3.96 -2.50
C VAL A 209 -0.22 -3.48 -2.92
N PHE A 210 0.85 -4.12 -2.45
CA PHE A 210 2.22 -3.88 -2.88
C PHE A 210 3.01 -5.18 -2.83
N ARG A 211 3.99 -5.31 -3.73
CA ARG A 211 5.05 -6.29 -3.56
C ARG A 211 6.04 -5.73 -2.53
N VAL A 212 6.40 -6.50 -1.53
CA VAL A 212 7.28 -6.12 -0.42
C VAL A 212 8.62 -6.82 -0.58
N ASP A 213 9.71 -6.05 -0.62
CA ASP A 213 11.08 -6.55 -0.57
C ASP A 213 11.68 -6.30 0.82
N MET A 214 12.30 -7.33 1.38
CA MET A 214 12.89 -7.32 2.73
C MET A 214 14.41 -7.49 2.71
N ARG A 215 15.05 -7.47 1.53
CA ARG A 215 16.48 -7.79 1.38
C ARG A 215 17.43 -6.75 1.96
N LEU A 216 16.97 -5.51 2.15
CA LEU A 216 17.78 -4.43 2.71
C LEU A 216 17.88 -4.47 4.24
N ARG A 217 17.19 -5.39 4.92
CA ARG A 217 17.30 -5.57 6.38
C ARG A 217 18.69 -6.08 6.80
N PRO A 218 19.12 -5.87 8.06
CA PRO A 218 20.40 -6.37 8.54
C PRO A 218 20.57 -7.89 8.28
N ASN A 219 21.73 -8.27 7.73
CA ASN A 219 22.04 -9.64 7.29
C ASN A 219 21.15 -10.20 6.15
N GLY A 220 20.39 -9.35 5.47
CA GLY A 220 19.58 -9.69 4.30
C GLY A 220 18.62 -10.85 4.57
N ASP A 221 18.51 -11.78 3.61
CA ASP A 221 17.58 -12.92 3.68
C ASP A 221 17.85 -13.87 4.85
N SER A 222 19.07 -13.88 5.39
CA SER A 222 19.47 -14.71 6.53
C SER A 222 19.21 -14.06 7.89
N GLY A 223 18.84 -12.77 7.91
CA GLY A 223 18.56 -12.02 9.12
C GLY A 223 17.11 -12.20 9.62
N PRO A 224 16.86 -11.89 10.92
CA PRO A 224 15.50 -11.85 11.45
C PRO A 224 14.64 -10.84 10.68
N ILE A 225 13.31 -10.98 10.78
CA ILE A 225 12.36 -10.10 10.06
C ILE A 225 12.22 -8.74 10.76
N VAL A 226 12.40 -8.72 12.08
CA VAL A 226 12.36 -7.55 12.96
C VAL A 226 13.65 -7.44 13.77
#